data_AF-A0A1F7Z071-F1
#
_entry.id   AF-A0A1F7Z071-F1
#
_cell.length_a   1.000
_cell.length_b   1.000
_cell.length_c   1.000
_cell.angle_alpha   90.00
_cell.angle_beta   90.00
_cell.angle_gamma   90.00
#
_symmetry.space_group_name_H-M   'P 1'
#
loop_
_entity.id
_entity.type
_entity.pdbx_description
1 polymer ?
#
loop_
_entity_poly.entity_id
_entity_poly.type
_entity_poly.pdbx_seq_one_letter_code
_entity_poly.pdbx_strand_id
1 'polypeptide(L)'
;MCRFCFFDPKNTAIGIAHAGWRGTLKKIAGKTVFKMQKEHGTNPSDLVVGIGPCICVKHYEVDEAVLPGAKGNFDLRMANKIQLVEAGVDEKNIEIMPYCTYERTDLFYSYRAEGATGRIATGILITG
;
A
#
# COMPACT_ATOMS: atom_id res chain seq x y z
N MET A 1 -8.29 2.10 0.27
CA MET A 1 -6.93 2.70 0.25
C MET A 1 -5.99 1.73 0.93
N CYS A 2 -4.76 1.60 0.44
CA CYS A 2 -3.76 0.69 0.98
C CYS A 2 -2.80 1.46 1.89
N ARG A 3 -2.31 0.78 2.93
CA ARG A 3 -1.36 1.32 3.91
C ARG A 3 -0.16 0.39 3.93
N PHE A 4 1.03 0.95 4.04
CA PHE A 4 2.28 0.21 3.95
C PHE A 4 3.08 0.34 5.23
N CYS A 5 3.69 -0.75 5.65
CA CYS A 5 4.84 -0.75 6.55
C CYS A 5 6.06 -1.22 5.76
N PHE A 6 7.15 -0.45 5.82
CA PHE A 6 8.43 -0.80 5.23
C PHE A 6 9.43 -1.02 6.36
N PHE A 7 10.21 -2.09 6.28
CA PHE A 7 11.24 -2.40 7.25
C PHE A 7 12.53 -2.81 6.54
N ASP A 8 13.59 -2.08 6.81
CA ASP A 8 14.95 -2.40 6.42
C ASP A 8 15.69 -3.01 7.62
N PRO A 9 15.90 -4.34 7.64
CA PRO A 9 16.58 -5.02 8.74
C PRO A 9 18.09 -4.78 8.77
N LYS A 10 18.69 -4.27 7.69
CA LYS A 10 20.15 -4.08 7.58
C LYS A 10 20.57 -2.70 8.07
N ASN A 11 19.77 -1.68 7.78
CA ASN A 11 20.04 -0.28 8.17
C ASN A 11 19.15 0.22 9.32
N THR A 12 18.31 -0.66 9.89
CA THR A 12 17.41 -0.33 11.02
C THR A 12 16.53 0.89 10.69
N ALA A 13 15.96 0.89 9.48
CA ALA A 13 15.11 1.95 8.98
C ALA A 13 13.67 1.45 8.79
N ILE A 14 12.71 2.32 9.08
CA ILE A 14 11.28 2.04 8.90
C ILE A 14 10.62 3.12 8.07
N GLY A 15 9.60 2.73 7.33
CA GLY A 15 8.79 3.64 6.53
C GLY A 15 7.31 3.32 6.67
N ILE A 16 6.47 4.35 6.55
CA ILE A 16 5.03 4.21 6.41
C ILE A 16 4.59 5.01 5.19
N ALA A 17 3.70 4.44 4.41
CA ALA A 17 3.03 5.17 3.33
C ALA A 17 1.54 4.89 3.30
N HIS A 18 0.81 5.78 2.64
CA HIS A 18 -0.62 5.66 2.41
C HIS A 18 -0.92 5.90 0.93
N ALA A 19 -1.62 4.96 0.29
CA ALA A 19 -2.01 5.06 -1.11
C ALA A 19 -3.51 4.79 -1.31
N GLY A 20 -4.26 5.86 -1.57
CA GLY A 20 -5.45 5.78 -2.41
C GLY A 20 -5.05 5.80 -3.90
N TRP A 21 -6.04 5.81 -4.80
CA TRP A 21 -5.78 5.80 -6.26
C TRP A 21 -4.81 6.91 -6.71
N ARG A 22 -4.95 8.14 -6.20
CA ARG A 22 -4.05 9.26 -6.52
C ARG A 22 -2.60 8.98 -6.13
N GLY A 23 -2.40 8.35 -4.96
CA GLY A 23 -1.07 7.99 -4.46
C GLY A 23 -0.44 6.89 -5.29
N THR A 24 -1.24 5.88 -5.65
CA THR A 24 -0.81 4.79 -6.53
C THR A 24 -0.45 5.30 -7.92
N LEU A 25 -1.25 6.16 -8.55
CA LEU A 25 -0.88 6.76 -9.85
C LEU A 25 0.40 7.61 -9.76
N LYS A 26 0.64 8.26 -8.62
CA LYS A 26 1.86 9.02 -8.35
C LYS A 26 3.04 8.16 -7.89
N LYS A 27 2.92 6.83 -7.92
CA LYS A 27 3.90 5.83 -7.48
C LYS A 27 4.44 6.07 -6.06
N ILE A 28 3.55 6.37 -5.10
CA ILE A 28 3.99 6.67 -3.72
C ILE A 28 4.75 5.50 -3.08
N ALA A 29 4.38 4.24 -3.36
CA ALA A 29 5.07 3.06 -2.84
C ALA A 29 6.54 3.04 -3.30
N GLY A 30 6.80 3.17 -4.61
CA GLY A 30 8.17 3.24 -5.14
C GLY A 30 8.93 4.49 -4.70
N LYS A 31 8.24 5.65 -4.54
CA LYS A 31 8.88 6.86 -4.01
C LYS A 31 9.32 6.70 -2.55
N THR A 32 8.57 5.95 -1.74
CA THR A 32 8.98 5.61 -0.38
C THR A 32 10.23 4.73 -0.40
N VAL A 33 10.28 3.69 -1.24
CA VAL A 33 11.49 2.86 -1.42
C VAL A 33 12.68 3.75 -1.81
N PHE A 34 12.55 4.57 -2.86
CA PHE A 34 13.61 5.48 -3.30
C PHE A 34 14.10 6.44 -2.19
N LYS A 35 13.18 6.96 -1.39
CA LYS A 35 13.52 7.85 -0.26
C LYS A 35 14.31 7.08 0.81
N MET A 36 13.92 5.85 1.14
CA MET A 36 14.66 4.99 2.07
C MET A 36 16.07 4.67 1.54
N GLN A 37 16.21 4.38 0.24
CA GLN A 37 17.54 4.18 -0.38
C GLN A 37 18.42 5.43 -0.20
N LYS A 38 17.86 6.61 -0.51
CA LYS A 38 18.59 7.87 -0.47
C LYS A 38 19.01 8.29 0.94
N GLU A 39 18.16 8.06 1.94
CA GLU A 39 18.38 8.59 3.30
C GLU A 39 19.02 7.59 4.25
N HIS A 40 18.80 6.29 4.02
CA HIS A 40 19.25 5.24 4.93
C HIS A 40 20.16 4.20 4.27
N GLY A 41 20.47 4.35 2.98
CA GLY A 41 21.28 3.37 2.26
C GLY A 41 20.57 2.03 2.07
N THR A 42 19.24 2.02 2.19
CA THR A 42 18.42 0.82 2.00
C THR A 42 18.70 0.17 0.66
N ASN A 43 18.92 -1.14 0.68
CA ASN A 43 18.91 -1.96 -0.51
C ASN A 43 17.49 -2.51 -0.72
N PRO A 44 16.79 -2.19 -1.82
CA PRO A 44 15.41 -2.63 -2.03
C PRO A 44 15.20 -4.14 -1.90
N SER A 45 16.17 -4.96 -2.30
CA SER A 45 16.06 -6.42 -2.21
C SER A 45 16.05 -6.95 -0.76
N ASP A 46 16.57 -6.17 0.19
CA ASP A 46 16.56 -6.52 1.62
C ASP A 46 15.31 -5.98 2.34
N LEU A 47 14.50 -5.16 1.66
CA LEU A 47 13.35 -4.50 2.25
C LEU A 47 12.18 -5.47 2.42
N VAL A 48 11.59 -5.47 3.62
CA VAL A 48 10.35 -6.19 3.91
C VAL A 48 9.19 -5.18 3.90
N VAL A 49 8.14 -5.50 3.13
CA VAL A 49 7.01 -4.58 2.94
C VAL A 49 5.70 -5.29 3.22
N GLY A 50 4.97 -4.79 4.22
CA GLY A 50 3.59 -5.21 4.50
C GLY A 50 2.58 -4.25 3.87
N ILE A 51 1.65 -4.77 3.06
CA ILE A 51 0.47 -4.05 2.58
C ILE A 51 -0.71 -4.44 3.46
N GLY A 52 -1.15 -3.49 4.30
CA GLY A 52 -2.27 -3.67 5.22
C GLY A 52 -3.63 -3.78 4.53
N PRO A 53 -4.73 -3.90 5.30
CA PRO A 53 -6.07 -4.09 4.78
C PRO A 53 -6.48 -2.93 3.87
N CYS A 54 -6.92 -3.29 2.67
CA CYS A 54 -7.25 -2.36 1.59
C CYS A 54 -8.53 -2.83 0.90
N ILE A 55 -9.26 -1.94 0.23
CA ILE A 55 -10.42 -2.36 -0.57
C ILE A 55 -9.96 -3.31 -1.69
N CYS A 56 -10.71 -4.39 -1.96
CA CYS A 56 -10.41 -5.32 -3.03
C CYS A 56 -10.95 -4.82 -4.37
N VAL A 57 -10.40 -5.36 -5.47
CA VAL A 57 -10.80 -5.02 -6.84
C VAL A 57 -12.30 -5.18 -7.08
N LYS A 58 -12.94 -6.21 -6.52
CA LYS A 58 -14.39 -6.46 -6.65
C LYS A 58 -15.27 -5.29 -6.20
N HIS A 59 -14.79 -4.50 -5.25
CA HIS A 59 -15.56 -3.42 -4.62
C HIS A 59 -14.99 -2.01 -4.92
N TYR A 60 -14.01 -1.91 -5.82
CA TYR A 60 -13.33 -0.65 -6.12
C TYR A 60 -13.46 -0.24 -7.59
N GLU A 61 -14.70 0.04 -7.97
CA GLU A 61 -15.01 0.70 -9.23
C GLU A 61 -14.54 2.17 -9.20
N VAL A 62 -13.83 2.55 -10.25
CA VAL A 62 -13.30 3.89 -10.50
C VAL A 62 -13.74 4.39 -11.87
N ASP A 63 -13.62 5.69 -12.07
CA ASP A 63 -14.00 6.40 -13.30
C ASP A 63 -12.78 6.80 -14.14
N GLU A 64 -13.02 7.65 -15.13
CA GLU A 64 -12.04 8.11 -16.10
C GLU A 64 -10.86 8.86 -15.47
N ALA A 65 -11.02 9.40 -14.26
CA ALA A 65 -9.92 10.06 -13.55
C ALA A 65 -8.83 9.06 -13.12
N VAL A 66 -9.16 7.76 -13.12
CA VAL A 66 -8.24 6.67 -12.79
C VAL A 66 -7.95 5.79 -14.01
N LEU A 67 -8.96 5.53 -14.84
CA LEU A 67 -8.89 4.71 -16.05
C LEU A 67 -9.29 5.55 -17.27
N PRO A 68 -8.34 6.21 -17.97
CA PRO A 68 -8.68 7.11 -19.07
C PRO A 68 -9.59 6.46 -20.12
N GLY A 69 -10.78 7.04 -20.33
CA GLY A 69 -11.77 6.55 -21.30
C GLY A 69 -12.57 5.33 -20.87
N ALA A 70 -12.52 4.91 -19.61
CA ALA A 70 -13.30 3.78 -19.11
C ALA A 70 -13.74 3.95 -17.65
N LYS A 71 -14.85 3.28 -17.31
CA LYS A 71 -15.15 2.87 -15.94
C LYS A 71 -14.70 1.43 -15.75
N GLY A 72 -14.20 1.11 -14.56
CA GLY A 72 -13.77 -0.25 -14.29
C GLY A 72 -13.28 -0.43 -12.87
N ASN A 73 -12.99 -1.68 -12.53
CA ASN A 73 -12.45 -2.02 -11.21
C ASN A 73 -10.93 -1.82 -11.21
N PHE A 74 -10.43 -1.09 -10.21
CA PHE A 74 -9.01 -0.84 -10.06
C PHE A 74 -8.43 -1.64 -8.89
N ASP A 75 -7.49 -2.54 -9.17
CA ASP A 75 -6.81 -3.29 -8.13
C ASP A 75 -5.67 -2.47 -7.52
N LEU A 76 -5.98 -1.73 -6.46
CA LEU A 76 -4.99 -0.99 -5.70
C LEU A 76 -3.89 -1.90 -5.14
N ARG A 77 -4.22 -3.12 -4.68
CA ARG A 77 -3.24 -3.99 -4.02
C ARG A 77 -2.22 -4.46 -5.02
N MET A 78 -2.69 -4.96 -6.16
CA MET A 78 -1.81 -5.45 -7.22
C MET A 78 -1.02 -4.32 -7.87
N ALA A 79 -1.65 -3.17 -8.14
CA ALA A 79 -0.94 -2.02 -8.72
C ALA A 79 0.22 -1.55 -7.82
N ASN A 80 0.01 -1.48 -6.49
CA ASN A 80 1.10 -1.11 -5.59
C ASN A 80 2.14 -2.24 -5.42
N LYS A 81 1.74 -3.53 -5.45
CA LYS A 81 2.69 -4.66 -5.46
C LYS A 81 3.62 -4.58 -6.66
N ILE A 82 3.07 -4.37 -7.86
CA ILE A 82 3.85 -4.20 -9.09
C ILE A 82 4.84 -3.04 -8.93
N GLN A 83 4.39 -1.90 -8.39
CA GLN A 83 5.27 -0.75 -8.17
C GLN A 83 6.40 -0.99 -7.17
N LEU A 84 6.19 -1.84 -6.15
CA LEU A 84 7.24 -2.24 -5.21
C LEU A 84 8.27 -3.14 -5.89
N VAL A 85 7.82 -4.11 -6.70
CA VAL A 85 8.70 -4.98 -7.49
C VAL A 85 9.49 -4.17 -8.52
N GLU A 86 8.84 -3.24 -9.23
CA GLU A 86 9.51 -2.29 -10.14
C GLU A 86 10.55 -1.41 -9.42
N ALA A 87 10.35 -1.13 -8.13
CA ALA A 87 11.28 -0.37 -7.29
C ALA A 87 12.42 -1.24 -6.73
N GLY A 88 12.48 -2.54 -7.07
CA GLY A 88 13.54 -3.47 -6.69
C GLY A 88 13.26 -4.26 -5.41
N VAL A 89 12.06 -4.17 -4.83
CA VAL A 89 11.68 -5.00 -3.68
C VAL A 89 11.48 -6.45 -4.14
N ASP A 90 12.16 -7.38 -3.50
CA ASP A 90 12.01 -8.81 -3.76
C ASP A 90 10.56 -9.24 -3.50
N GLU A 91 9.92 -9.89 -4.47
CA GLU A 91 8.49 -10.22 -4.39
C GLU A 91 8.13 -11.07 -3.16
N LYS A 92 9.04 -11.98 -2.77
CA LYS A 92 8.91 -12.82 -1.56
C LYS A 92 8.88 -12.02 -0.25
N ASN A 93 9.38 -10.78 -0.26
CA ASN A 93 9.41 -9.89 0.90
C ASN A 93 8.19 -8.95 0.94
N ILE A 94 7.24 -9.12 0.01
CA ILE A 94 6.00 -8.33 -0.05
C ILE A 94 4.84 -9.18 0.46
N GLU A 95 4.34 -8.86 1.64
CA GLU A 95 3.15 -9.50 2.21
C GLU A 95 1.92 -8.62 1.99
N ILE A 96 0.83 -9.20 1.48
CA ILE A 96 -0.45 -8.51 1.31
C ILE A 96 -1.46 -9.14 2.25
N MET A 97 -2.01 -8.36 3.17
CA MET A 97 -3.09 -8.83 4.02
C MET A 97 -4.31 -9.22 3.17
N PRO A 98 -4.91 -10.41 3.41
CA PRO A 98 -5.96 -10.93 2.52
C PRO A 98 -7.30 -10.20 2.68
N TYR A 99 -7.45 -9.28 3.63
CA TYR A 99 -8.74 -8.69 3.97
C TYR A 99 -9.15 -7.49 3.12
N CYS A 100 -10.38 -7.52 2.61
CA CYS A 100 -11.06 -6.36 2.04
C CYS A 100 -11.74 -5.53 3.11
N THR A 101 -11.40 -4.24 3.19
CA THR A 101 -12.05 -3.33 4.14
C THR A 101 -13.54 -3.18 3.86
N TYR A 102 -13.98 -3.30 2.60
CA TYR A 102 -15.40 -3.25 2.24
C TYR A 102 -16.15 -4.51 2.72
N GLU A 103 -15.53 -5.69 2.63
CA GLU A 103 -16.19 -6.96 2.99
C GLU A 103 -16.11 -7.26 4.48
N ARG A 104 -15.12 -6.69 5.19
CA ARG A 104 -14.85 -6.94 6.61
C ARG A 104 -15.08 -5.70 7.46
N THR A 105 -16.29 -5.12 7.38
CA THR A 105 -16.70 -3.99 8.23
C THR A 105 -16.81 -4.36 9.71
N ASP A 106 -16.85 -5.66 10.02
CA ASP A 106 -16.71 -6.20 11.37
C ASP A 106 -15.31 -5.98 11.97
N LEU A 107 -14.28 -5.79 11.13
CA LEU A 107 -12.89 -5.56 11.55
C LEU A 107 -12.38 -4.16 11.19
N PHE A 108 -12.91 -3.54 10.14
CA PHE A 108 -12.29 -2.39 9.48
C PHE A 108 -13.33 -1.34 9.08
N TYR A 109 -13.03 -0.07 9.34
CA TYR A 109 -13.80 1.03 8.76
C TYR A 109 -13.69 1.08 7.24
N SER A 110 -14.82 1.28 6.54
CA SER A 110 -14.85 1.40 5.08
C SER A 110 -15.76 2.51 4.60
N TYR A 111 -15.15 3.61 4.15
CA TYR A 111 -15.89 4.74 3.58
C TYR A 111 -16.77 4.33 2.38
N ARG A 112 -16.33 3.36 1.58
CA ARG A 112 -17.07 2.91 0.40
C ARG A 112 -18.29 2.06 0.77
N ALA A 113 -18.26 1.38 1.91
CA ALA A 113 -19.38 0.57 2.40
C ALA A 113 -20.34 1.37 3.28
N GLU A 114 -19.80 2.24 4.15
CA GLU A 114 -20.54 2.85 5.26
C GLU A 114 -20.71 4.37 5.11
N GLY A 115 -20.05 5.00 4.13
CA GLY A 115 -20.02 6.45 4.00
C GLY A 115 -19.20 7.10 5.12
N ALA A 116 -19.82 7.99 5.89
CA ALA A 116 -19.15 8.66 7.00
C ALA A 116 -18.84 7.65 8.13
N THR A 117 -17.58 7.25 8.22
CA THR A 117 -17.07 6.23 9.16
C THR A 117 -15.73 6.66 9.77
N GLY A 118 -15.17 5.86 10.67
CA GLY A 118 -13.87 6.05 11.32
C GLY A 118 -12.67 5.89 10.37
N ARG A 119 -11.46 5.84 10.94
CA ARG A 119 -10.22 5.64 10.18
C ARG A 119 -9.35 4.58 10.86
N ILE A 120 -8.68 3.79 10.03
CA ILE A 120 -7.67 2.83 10.45
C ILE A 120 -6.31 3.50 10.38
N ALA A 121 -5.53 3.38 11.46
CA ALA A 121 -4.14 3.78 11.51
C ALA A 121 -3.23 2.56 11.30
N THR A 122 -2.06 2.80 10.74
CA THR A 122 -0.98 1.82 10.60
C THR A 122 0.26 2.43 11.22
N GLY A 123 0.97 1.65 12.03
CA GLY A 123 2.19 2.06 12.72
C GLY A 123 3.23 0.95 12.65
N ILE A 124 4.49 1.34 12.67
CA ILE A 124 5.64 0.47 12.82
C ILE A 124 6.63 1.17 13.77
N LEU A 125 7.27 0.39 14.63
CA LEU A 125 8.22 0.86 15.63
C LEU A 125 9.38 -0.11 15.68
N ILE A 126 10.59 0.41 15.82
CA ILE A 126 11.77 -0.37 16.21
C ILE A 126 11.99 -0.14 17.71
N THR A 127 12.05 -1.22 18.48
CA THR A 127 12.43 -1.18 19.90
C THR A 127 13.88 -1.65 20.03
N GLY A 128 14.66 -0.95 20.87
CA GLY A 128 16.04 -1.32 21.22
C GLY A 128 16.12 -2.32 22.36
#